data_AF-A0A920S186-F1
#
_entry.id   AF-A0A920S186-F1
#
_cell.length_a   1.000
_cell.length_b   1.000
_cell.length_c   1.000
_cell.angle_alpha   90.00
_cell.angle_beta   90.00
_cell.angle_gamma   90.00
#
_symmetry.space_group_name_H-M   'P 1'
#
loop_
_entity.id
_entity.type
_entity.pdbx_description
1 polymer ?
#
loop_
_entity_poly.entity_id
_entity_poly.type
_entity_poly.pdbx_seq_one_letter_code
_entity_poly.pdbx_strand_id
1 'polypeptide(L)'
;MEIILKKKGISLAWDLITKEFGINKDKLYVTVFKEDNDAFNLWKKVAGLNESRIIRIATSDNFWSMGETGPCGPCSEIFFDHGII
;
A
#
# COMPACT_ATOMS: atom_id res chain seq x y z
N MET A 1 -10.97 -5.81 14.06
CA MET A 1 -10.36 -4.55 14.55
C MET A 1 -9.22 -4.10 13.64
N GLU A 2 -8.31 -5.01 13.27
CA GLU A 2 -7.17 -4.74 12.38
C GLU A 2 -7.57 -4.22 10.97
N ILE A 3 -8.52 -4.87 10.30
CA ILE A 3 -9.00 -4.47 8.95
C ILE A 3 -9.54 -3.03 8.91
N ILE A 4 -10.18 -2.57 9.99
CA ILE A 4 -10.74 -1.21 10.08
C ILE A 4 -9.61 -0.17 10.09
N LEU A 5 -8.53 -0.45 10.83
CA LEU A 5 -7.35 0.41 10.89
C LEU A 5 -6.61 0.41 9.54
N LYS A 6 -6.41 -0.76 8.92
CA LYS A 6 -5.81 -0.87 7.58
C LYS A 6 -6.60 -0.05 6.56
N LYS A 7 -7.93 -0.20 6.54
CA LYS A 7 -8.82 0.56 5.66
C LYS A 7 -8.64 2.06 5.86
N LYS A 8 -8.65 2.53 7.11
CA LYS A 8 -8.49 3.95 7.43
C LYS A 8 -7.13 4.48 6.98
N GLY A 9 -6.04 3.75 7.23
CA GLY A 9 -4.70 4.12 6.79
C GLY A 9 -4.60 4.25 5.28
N ILE A 10 -5.09 3.24 4.55
CA ILE A 10 -5.13 3.24 3.08
C ILE A 10 -5.96 4.42 2.54
N SER A 11 -7.16 4.65 3.08
CA SER A 11 -8.01 5.76 2.65
C SER A 11 -7.34 7.12 2.85
N LEU A 12 -6.72 7.34 4.00
CA LEU A 12 -6.04 8.61 4.30
C LEU A 12 -4.83 8.85 3.39
N ALA A 13 -3.98 7.83 3.22
CA ALA A 13 -2.80 7.94 2.36
C ALA A 13 -3.18 8.17 0.89
N TRP A 14 -4.17 7.43 0.40
CA TRP A 14 -4.63 7.55 -0.98
C TRP A 14 -5.28 8.89 -1.28
N ASP A 15 -6.14 9.39 -0.38
CA ASP A 15 -6.77 10.70 -0.53
C ASP A 15 -5.74 11.82 -0.48
N LEU A 16 -4.77 11.77 0.45
CA LEU A 16 -3.69 12.75 0.50
C LEU A 16 -2.93 12.82 -0.84
N ILE A 17 -2.50 11.67 -1.37
CA ILE A 17 -1.68 11.62 -2.59
C ILE A 17 -2.49 12.03 -3.82
N THR A 18 -3.74 11.57 -3.94
CA THR A 18 -4.49 11.68 -5.20
C THR A 18 -5.46 12.85 -5.25
N LYS A 19 -5.93 13.33 -4.10
CA LYS A 19 -6.85 14.48 -4.01
C LYS A 19 -6.08 15.74 -3.61
N GLU A 20 -5.37 15.71 -2.48
CA GLU A 20 -4.71 16.90 -1.95
C GLU A 20 -3.45 17.27 -2.74
N PHE A 21 -2.59 16.29 -3.04
CA PHE A 21 -1.40 16.51 -3.87
C PHE A 21 -1.69 16.41 -5.38
N GLY A 22 -2.88 15.93 -5.77
CA GLY A 22 -3.30 15.84 -7.16
C GLY A 22 -2.43 14.91 -8.03
N ILE A 23 -1.73 13.95 -7.42
CA ILE A 23 -0.86 13.03 -8.17
C ILE A 23 -1.72 12.09 -9.02
N ASN A 24 -1.35 11.95 -10.30
CA ASN A 24 -2.05 11.07 -11.23
C ASN A 24 -1.97 9.61 -10.75
N LYS A 25 -3.14 9.00 -10.53
CA LYS A 25 -3.33 7.61 -10.10
C LYS A 25 -2.66 6.61 -11.04
N ASP A 26 -2.57 6.92 -12.33
CA ASP A 26 -1.96 6.05 -13.33
C ASP A 26 -0.43 5.96 -13.21
N LYS A 27 0.18 6.82 -12.41
CA LYS A 27 1.61 6.74 -12.05
C LYS A 27 1.86 6.01 -10.74
N LEU A 28 0.80 5.56 -10.06
CA LEU A 28 0.92 4.95 -8.75
C LEU A 28 0.86 3.43 -8.83
N TYR A 29 1.75 2.82 -8.06
CA TYR A 29 1.77 1.39 -7.76
C TYR A 29 1.76 1.24 -6.25
N VAL A 30 1.24 0.11 -5.78
CA VAL A 30 1.29 -0.23 -4.36
C VAL A 30 1.86 -1.63 -4.17
N THR A 31 2.61 -1.81 -3.09
CA THR A 31 3.08 -3.13 -2.68
C THR A 31 2.36 -3.57 -1.41
N VAL A 32 2.15 -4.87 -1.25
CA VAL A 32 1.61 -5.48 -0.04
C VAL A 32 2.39 -6.74 0.30
N PHE A 33 2.42 -7.09 1.59
CA PHE A 33 2.99 -8.37 2.01
C PHE A 33 2.21 -9.53 1.38
N LYS A 34 2.92 -10.58 0.91
CA LYS A 34 2.33 -11.65 0.09
C LYS A 34 1.13 -12.33 0.76
N GLU A 35 1.17 -12.51 2.07
CA GLU A 35 0.12 -13.14 2.85
C GLU A 35 -0.99 -12.16 3.31
N ASP A 36 -0.79 -10.84 3.17
CA ASP A 36 -1.76 -9.82 3.58
C ASP A 36 -2.86 -9.61 2.52
N ASN A 37 -3.78 -10.57 2.46
CA ASN A 37 -4.95 -10.52 1.57
C ASN A 37 -5.91 -9.37 1.89
N ASP A 38 -5.93 -8.90 3.14
CA ASP A 38 -6.79 -7.79 3.55
C ASP A 38 -6.31 -6.49 2.92
N ALA A 39 -5.01 -6.18 3.01
CA ALA A 39 -4.44 -5.00 2.37
C ALA A 39 -4.62 -5.03 0.85
N PHE A 40 -4.38 -6.18 0.21
CA PHE A 40 -4.61 -6.36 -1.23
C PHE A 40 -6.04 -6.01 -1.65
N ASN A 41 -7.03 -6.59 -0.96
CA ASN A 41 -8.45 -6.36 -1.27
C ASN A 41 -8.90 -4.94 -0.93
N LEU A 42 -8.33 -4.34 0.11
CA LEU A 42 -8.61 -2.95 0.49
C LEU A 42 -8.06 -1.98 -0.55
N TRP A 43 -6.86 -2.18 -1.09
CA TRP A 43 -6.33 -1.34 -2.17
C TRP A 43 -7.22 -1.38 -3.42
N LYS A 44 -7.69 -2.57 -3.82
CA LYS A 44 -8.67 -2.69 -4.92
C LYS A 44 -9.94 -1.89 -4.63
N LYS A 45 -10.48 -2.01 -3.41
CA LYS A 45 -11.78 -1.43 -3.03
C LYS A 45 -11.72 0.08 -2.77
N VAL A 46 -10.68 0.55 -2.10
CA VAL A 46 -10.55 1.94 -1.64
C VAL A 46 -9.91 2.81 -2.73
N ALA A 47 -8.83 2.34 -3.34
CA ALA A 47 -8.10 3.11 -4.34
C ALA A 47 -8.62 2.89 -5.77
N GLY A 48 -9.39 1.83 -6.00
CA GLY A 48 -9.88 1.46 -7.33
C GLY A 48 -8.76 0.97 -8.25
N LEU A 49 -7.64 0.53 -7.67
CA LEU A 49 -6.49 0.04 -8.44
C LEU A 49 -6.79 -1.33 -9.05
N ASN A 50 -6.40 -1.49 -10.32
CA ASN A 50 -6.34 -2.79 -10.96
C ASN A 50 -5.30 -3.69 -10.26
N GLU A 51 -5.52 -5.00 -10.29
CA GLU A 51 -4.60 -5.96 -9.66
C GLU A 51 -3.16 -5.86 -10.19
N SER A 52 -2.99 -5.48 -11.47
CA SER A 52 -1.68 -5.25 -12.07
C SER A 52 -0.87 -4.11 -11.43
N ARG A 53 -1.53 -3.23 -10.66
CA ARG A 53 -0.89 -2.13 -9.91
C ARG A 53 -0.67 -2.44 -8.42
N ILE A 54 -1.05 -3.64 -7.98
CA ILE A 54 -0.93 -4.11 -6.59
C ILE A 54 0.02 -5.30 -6.55
N ILE A 55 1.28 -5.04 -6.21
CA ILE A 55 2.36 -6.01 -6.25
C ILE A 55 2.46 -6.72 -4.89
N ARG A 56 2.51 -8.05 -4.92
CA ARG A 56 2.71 -8.86 -3.71
C ARG A 56 4.18 -9.18 -3.53
N ILE A 57 4.73 -8.84 -2.37
CA ILE A 57 6.14 -9.07 -2.03
C ILE A 57 6.21 -9.95 -0.78
N ALA A 58 6.98 -11.05 -0.87
CA ALA A 58 7.12 -12.05 0.18
C ALA A 58 8.31 -11.80 1.12
N THR A 59 9.19 -10.88 0.75
CA THR A 59 10.43 -10.54 1.46
C THR A 59 10.15 -9.54 2.59
N SER A 60 11.21 -9.25 3.36
CA SER A 60 11.21 -8.22 4.39
C SER A 60 10.86 -6.82 3.89
N ASP A 61 10.89 -6.58 2.58
CA ASP A 61 10.54 -5.28 1.99
C ASP A 61 9.09 -4.86 2.33
N ASN A 62 8.17 -5.82 2.47
CA ASN A 62 6.81 -5.57 2.95
C ASN A 62 6.53 -6.09 4.36
N PHE A 63 7.57 -6.30 5.16
CA PHE A 63 7.43 -6.65 6.58
C PHE A 63 8.28 -5.70 7.43
N TRP A 64 7.60 -4.71 8.02
CA TRP A 64 8.28 -3.70 8.80
C TRP A 64 8.56 -4.19 10.22
N SER A 65 9.75 -3.90 10.73
CA SER A 65 10.14 -4.14 12.13
C SER A 65 10.82 -2.91 12.71
N MET A 66 10.54 -2.61 13.98
CA MET A 66 11.22 -1.55 14.73
C MET A 66 12.73 -1.83 14.94
N GLY A 67 13.13 -3.10 14.94
CA GLY A 67 14.50 -3.56 15.21
C GLY A 67 14.52 -5.05 15.49
N GLU A 68 15.55 -5.53 16.20
CA GLU A 68 15.64 -6.95 16.62
C GLU A 68 14.50 -7.36 17.57
N THR A 69 14.06 -6.43 18.42
CA THR A 69 12.91 -6.62 19.33
C THR A 69 11.99 -5.41 19.25
N GLY A 70 10.68 -5.66 19.34
CA GLY A 70 9.66 -4.60 19.34
C GLY A 70 8.48 -4.90 18.43
N PRO A 71 7.59 -3.92 18.19
CA PRO A 71 6.47 -4.06 17.27
C PRO A 71 6.96 -4.32 15.84
N CYS A 72 6.29 -5.25 15.16
CA CYS A 72 6.52 -5.56 13.75
C CYS A 72 5.20 -5.96 13.09
N GLY A 73 5.18 -6.00 11.76
CA GLY A 73 4.02 -6.49 11.01
C GLY A 73 4.11 -6.25 9.50
N PRO A 74 3.13 -6.79 8.74
CA PRO A 74 3.05 -6.54 7.31
C PRO A 74 2.82 -5.05 7.06
N CYS A 75 3.50 -4.50 6.05
CA CYS A 75 3.32 -3.13 5.62
C CYS A 75 2.91 -3.07 4.14
N SER A 76 2.53 -1.87 3.71
CA SER A 76 2.19 -1.56 2.33
C SER A 76 2.80 -0.22 1.98
N GLU A 77 3.33 -0.11 0.76
CA GLU A 77 4.05 1.06 0.29
C GLU A 77 3.43 1.57 -1.01
N ILE A 78 3.56 2.87 -1.27
CA ILE A 78 3.04 3.52 -2.49
C ILE A 78 4.25 4.04 -3.28
N PHE A 79 4.38 3.58 -4.51
CA PHE A 79 5.43 3.94 -5.44
C PHE A 79 4.91 4.88 -6.51
N PHE A 80 5.75 5.82 -6.93
CA PHE A 80 5.48 6.72 -8.03
C PHE A 80 6.39 6.38 -9.22
N ASP A 81 5.78 6.16 -10.38
CA ASP A 81 6.47 5.93 -11.64
C ASP A 81 6.91 7.26 -12.25
N HIS A 82 8.22 7.49 -12.25
CA HIS A 82 8.84 8.66 -12.86
C HIS A 82 8.89 8.60 -14.40
N GLY A 83 8.58 7.46 -15.01
CA GLY A 83 8.72 7.20 -16.43
C GLY A 83 10.16 6.90 -16.85
N ILE A 84 10.33 6.54 -18.12
CA ILE A 84 11.65 6.46 -18.76
C ILE A 84 12.06 7.89 -19.11
N ILE A 85 13.24 8.31 -18.64
CA ILE A 85 13.88 9.56 -19.05
C ILE A 85 14.28 9.47 -20.52
#